data_AF-G7VCT9-F1
#
_entry.id   AF-G7VCT9-F1
#
_cell.length_a   1.000
_cell.length_b   1.000
_cell.length_c   1.000
_cell.angle_alpha   90.00
_cell.angle_beta   90.00
_cell.angle_gamma   90.00
#
_symmetry.space_group_name_H-M   'P 1'
#
loop_
_entity.id
_entity.type
_entity.pdbx_description
1 polymer ?
#
loop_
_entity_poly.entity_id
_entity_poly.type
_entity_poly.pdbx_seq_one_letter_code
_entity_poly.pdbx_strand_id
1 'polypeptide(L)'
;MNWWLVFLIATGLALAQFISWHPPHAYLAAAYPLNATHFVEYYGATTLYYIQDGIEFRGDGREAQAALTYISQVCRYVSVEPLNITPIEGGVLVRSNIYCSHDGRVWLWLKWLPLRLAAYVGLVNLANATGNFTTPVGNFSEMAPEGWYLHLSTKTVVKVPPGNTSLYVEYDRLVRTLDEIKAELGRALANSTALGNLLQQLSDKVKTLSDEKTKLEELLKQREQLITALNAKIQAQNNEIEDLKKRLSDILSKKDALLKRMEELNRTHALQVSQLQSQLAQLQSQLSAKEEGNGTGWLIPMLLIALGGVIGAVVYVRRRQSE
;
A
#
# COMPACT_ATOMS: atom_id res chain seq x y z
N MET A 1 -27.27 -40.51 -5.82
CA MET A 1 -27.67 -39.08 -5.93
C MET A 1 -28.93 -39.04 -6.77
N ASN A 2 -30.09 -38.83 -6.12
CA ASN A 2 -31.39 -39.17 -6.68
C ASN A 2 -31.86 -38.13 -7.71
N TRP A 3 -31.74 -38.46 -9.01
CA TRP A 3 -32.13 -37.59 -10.13
C TRP A 3 -33.61 -37.18 -10.14
N TRP A 4 -34.48 -37.89 -9.42
CA TRP A 4 -35.89 -37.53 -9.26
C TRP A 4 -36.13 -36.27 -8.44
N LEU A 5 -35.25 -35.95 -7.49
CA LEU A 5 -35.35 -34.71 -6.68
C LEU A 5 -35.02 -33.46 -7.50
N VAL A 6 -34.16 -33.57 -8.52
CA VAL A 6 -33.82 -32.44 -9.41
C VAL A 6 -35.00 -32.11 -10.34
N PHE A 7 -35.76 -33.11 -10.79
CA PHE A 7 -36.97 -32.88 -11.60
C PHE A 7 -38.13 -32.26 -10.82
N LEU A 8 -38.29 -32.58 -9.52
CA LEU A 8 -39.29 -31.93 -8.67
C LEU A 8 -38.96 -30.46 -8.38
N ILE A 9 -37.68 -30.10 -8.27
CA ILE A 9 -37.26 -28.70 -8.10
C ILE A 9 -37.37 -27.93 -9.44
N ALA A 10 -37.08 -28.57 -10.57
CA ALA A 10 -37.21 -27.95 -11.90
C ALA A 10 -38.67 -27.75 -12.33
N THR A 11 -39.60 -28.62 -11.93
CA THR A 11 -41.05 -28.45 -12.20
C THR A 11 -41.70 -27.43 -11.25
N GLY A 12 -41.18 -27.24 -10.04
CA GLY A 12 -41.59 -26.15 -9.15
C GLY A 12 -41.30 -24.75 -9.72
N LEU A 13 -40.22 -24.60 -10.49
CA LEU A 13 -39.85 -23.33 -11.13
C LEU A 13 -40.60 -23.05 -12.44
N ALA A 14 -41.20 -24.06 -13.08
CA ALA A 14 -42.07 -23.87 -14.24
C ALA A 14 -43.52 -23.49 -13.86
N LEU A 15 -43.92 -23.73 -12.59
CA LEU A 15 -45.22 -23.32 -12.05
C LEU A 15 -45.20 -21.94 -11.38
N ALA A 16 -44.04 -21.30 -11.27
CA ALA A 16 -43.91 -19.89 -10.87
C ALA A 16 -44.38 -18.90 -11.97
N GLN A 17 -45.02 -19.39 -13.04
CA GLN A 17 -45.65 -18.57 -14.07
C GLN A 17 -47.04 -18.06 -13.70
N PHE A 18 -47.57 -18.44 -12.53
CA PHE A 18 -48.67 -17.71 -11.91
C PHE A 18 -48.10 -16.55 -11.10
N ILE A 19 -47.64 -15.52 -11.80
CA ILE A 19 -47.46 -14.20 -11.17
C ILE A 19 -48.87 -13.68 -10.90
N SER A 20 -49.49 -14.16 -9.81
CA SER A 20 -50.71 -13.60 -9.25
C SER A 20 -50.40 -12.18 -8.80
N TRP A 21 -50.90 -11.18 -9.54
CA TRP A 21 -50.59 -9.80 -9.22
C TRP A 21 -51.42 -9.31 -8.02
N HIS A 22 -50.96 -9.52 -6.79
CA HIS A 22 -51.37 -8.62 -5.70
C HIS A 22 -50.21 -7.66 -5.39
N PRO A 23 -50.48 -6.41 -4.99
CA PRO A 23 -49.41 -5.48 -4.59
C PRO A 23 -48.55 -6.11 -3.47
N PRO A 24 -47.22 -5.94 -3.49
CA PRO A 24 -46.32 -6.56 -2.50
C PRO A 24 -46.55 -6.07 -1.06
N HIS A 25 -47.26 -4.95 -0.89
CA HIS A 25 -47.61 -4.37 0.41
C HIS A 25 -49.05 -4.68 0.84
N ALA A 26 -49.82 -5.33 -0.03
CA ALA A 26 -51.18 -5.78 0.27
C ALA A 26 -51.14 -7.25 0.70
N TYR A 27 -51.88 -7.60 1.75
CA TYR A 27 -52.02 -8.99 2.19
C TYR A 27 -53.36 -9.57 1.72
N LEU A 28 -53.46 -10.89 1.66
CA LEU A 28 -54.71 -11.58 1.38
C LEU A 28 -55.58 -11.57 2.63
N ALA A 29 -56.78 -11.02 2.52
CA ALA A 29 -57.76 -10.96 3.61
C ALA A 29 -58.90 -11.94 3.33
N ALA A 30 -59.42 -12.59 4.37
CA ALA A 30 -60.65 -13.39 4.28
C ALA A 30 -61.90 -12.48 4.31
N ALA A 31 -61.80 -11.33 3.64
CA ALA A 31 -62.81 -10.30 3.64
C ALA A 31 -63.83 -10.56 2.53
N TYR A 32 -65.10 -10.26 2.80
CA TYR A 32 -66.18 -10.37 1.82
C TYR A 32 -66.97 -9.06 1.73
N PRO A 33 -67.57 -8.75 0.57
CA PRO A 33 -68.28 -7.49 0.38
C PRO A 33 -69.56 -7.46 1.20
N LEU A 34 -69.70 -6.41 2.02
CA LEU A 34 -70.89 -6.13 2.82
C LEU A 34 -71.85 -5.20 2.07
N ASN A 35 -71.30 -4.20 1.37
CA ASN A 35 -72.04 -3.29 0.51
C ASN A 35 -71.14 -2.81 -0.66
N ALA A 36 -71.56 -1.80 -1.41
CA ALA A 36 -70.83 -1.26 -2.55
C ALA A 36 -69.40 -0.76 -2.24
N THR A 37 -69.10 -0.35 -1.01
CA THR A 37 -67.80 0.24 -0.63
C THR A 37 -67.13 -0.42 0.56
N HIS A 38 -67.82 -1.31 1.27
CA HIS A 38 -67.38 -1.89 2.53
C HIS A 38 -67.20 -3.40 2.41
N PHE A 39 -66.11 -3.88 3.00
CA PHE A 39 -65.81 -5.29 3.16
C PHE A 39 -65.66 -5.59 4.64
N VAL A 40 -65.94 -6.83 5.02
CA VAL A 40 -65.84 -7.26 6.41
C VAL A 40 -65.06 -8.57 6.52
N GLU A 41 -64.22 -8.66 7.55
CA GLU A 41 -63.50 -9.86 7.95
C GLU A 41 -63.68 -10.07 9.45
N TYR A 42 -63.88 -11.33 9.84
CA TYR A 42 -63.96 -11.71 11.24
C TYR A 42 -62.63 -12.32 11.68
N TYR A 43 -61.94 -11.61 12.57
CA TYR A 43 -60.68 -12.06 13.15
C TYR A 43 -60.86 -12.33 14.65
N GLY A 44 -61.20 -13.58 14.97
CA GLY A 44 -61.54 -13.97 16.34
C GLY A 44 -62.79 -13.28 16.84
N ALA A 45 -62.67 -12.50 17.93
CA ALA A 45 -63.76 -11.69 18.49
C ALA A 45 -63.85 -10.28 17.88
N THR A 46 -62.92 -9.91 16.99
CA THR A 46 -62.83 -8.57 16.41
C THR A 46 -63.35 -8.58 14.98
N THR A 47 -64.25 -7.65 14.67
CA THR A 47 -64.71 -7.40 13.31
C THR A 47 -63.87 -6.30 12.65
N LEU A 48 -63.26 -6.60 11.50
CA LEU A 48 -62.50 -5.65 10.69
C LEU A 48 -63.38 -5.17 9.53
N TYR A 49 -63.59 -3.86 9.44
CA TYR A 49 -64.37 -3.22 8.38
C TYR A 49 -63.41 -2.48 7.44
N TYR A 50 -63.24 -2.98 6.22
CA TYR A 50 -62.38 -2.36 5.21
C TYR A 50 -63.19 -1.42 4.31
N ILE A 51 -62.66 -0.22 4.08
CA ILE A 51 -63.24 0.76 3.15
C ILE A 51 -62.18 1.15 2.12
N GLN A 52 -62.54 1.11 0.83
CA GLN A 52 -61.67 1.60 -0.25
C GLN A 52 -61.51 3.12 -0.14
N ASP A 53 -60.27 3.58 0.00
CA ASP A 53 -59.96 5.00 0.02
C ASP A 53 -60.11 5.67 -1.36
N GLY A 54 -60.52 6.93 -1.37
CA GLY A 54 -60.56 7.76 -2.57
C GLY A 54 -61.71 7.50 -3.53
N ILE A 55 -62.68 6.65 -3.18
CA ILE A 55 -63.94 6.49 -3.91
C ILE A 55 -65.15 6.56 -2.98
N GLU A 56 -66.27 7.03 -3.52
CA GLU A 56 -67.57 7.09 -2.87
C GLU A 56 -68.61 6.44 -3.78
N PHE A 57 -69.62 5.80 -3.21
CA PHE A 57 -70.76 5.27 -3.96
C PHE A 57 -71.97 6.17 -3.75
N ARG A 58 -72.55 6.68 -4.84
CA ARG A 58 -73.69 7.62 -4.84
C ARG A 58 -74.91 7.07 -5.57
N GLY A 59 -74.95 5.77 -5.84
CA GLY A 59 -76.05 5.15 -6.54
C GLY A 59 -77.29 4.92 -5.68
N ASP A 60 -78.44 4.72 -6.34
CA ASP A 60 -79.69 4.33 -5.69
C ASP A 60 -79.69 2.86 -5.22
N GLY A 61 -80.79 2.40 -4.61
CA GLY A 61 -80.89 1.03 -4.10
C GLY A 61 -80.75 -0.06 -5.17
N ARG A 62 -81.16 0.21 -6.42
CA ARG A 62 -80.99 -0.75 -7.53
C ARG A 62 -79.55 -0.78 -8.00
N GLU A 63 -78.92 0.38 -8.11
CA GLU A 63 -77.50 0.50 -8.44
C GLU A 63 -76.62 -0.13 -7.36
N ALA A 64 -76.98 0.02 -6.08
CA ALA A 64 -76.27 -0.59 -4.97
C ALA A 64 -76.30 -2.13 -5.05
N GLN A 65 -77.48 -2.70 -5.36
CA GLN A 65 -77.61 -4.14 -5.54
C GLN A 65 -76.83 -4.66 -6.76
N ALA A 66 -76.86 -3.91 -7.87
CA ALA A 66 -76.09 -4.24 -9.06
C ALA A 66 -74.57 -4.19 -8.79
N ALA A 67 -74.12 -3.15 -8.11
CA ALA A 67 -72.73 -2.96 -7.71
C ALA A 67 -72.26 -4.06 -6.75
N LEU A 68 -73.05 -4.40 -5.74
CA LEU A 68 -72.75 -5.49 -4.81
C LEU A 68 -72.68 -6.85 -5.55
N THR A 69 -73.59 -7.08 -6.50
CA THR A 69 -73.57 -8.30 -7.33
C THR A 69 -72.28 -8.39 -8.15
N TYR A 70 -71.89 -7.29 -8.82
CA TYR A 70 -70.65 -7.22 -9.58
C TYR A 70 -69.42 -7.45 -8.70
N ILE A 71 -69.33 -6.74 -7.57
CA ILE A 71 -68.23 -6.87 -6.62
C ILE A 71 -68.15 -8.30 -6.09
N SER A 72 -69.27 -8.91 -5.70
CA SER A 72 -69.29 -10.29 -5.20
C SER A 72 -68.80 -11.31 -6.23
N GLN A 73 -69.01 -11.06 -7.52
CA GLN A 73 -68.51 -11.92 -8.59
C GLN A 73 -67.00 -11.75 -8.82
N VAL A 74 -66.50 -10.51 -8.74
CA VAL A 74 -65.09 -10.19 -9.01
C VAL A 74 -64.20 -10.40 -7.77
N CYS A 75 -64.74 -10.26 -6.56
CA CYS A 75 -64.00 -10.32 -5.30
C CYS A 75 -64.11 -11.70 -4.63
N ARG A 76 -63.73 -12.77 -5.35
CA ARG A 76 -63.60 -14.10 -4.74
C ARG A 76 -62.39 -14.15 -3.80
N TYR A 77 -61.31 -13.50 -4.20
CA TYR A 77 -60.12 -13.26 -3.41
C TYR A 77 -60.01 -11.75 -3.18
N VAL A 78 -59.75 -11.36 -1.93
CA VAL A 78 -59.60 -9.96 -1.54
C VAL A 78 -58.20 -9.74 -0.99
N SER A 79 -57.57 -8.67 -1.42
CA SER A 79 -56.29 -8.22 -0.92
C SER A 79 -56.40 -6.78 -0.46
N VAL A 80 -55.79 -6.49 0.69
CA VAL A 80 -55.94 -5.24 1.41
C VAL A 80 -54.58 -4.66 1.73
N GLU A 81 -54.39 -3.38 1.42
CA GLU A 81 -53.29 -2.54 1.87
C GLU A 81 -53.85 -1.49 2.84
N PRO A 82 -53.66 -1.67 4.17
CA PRO A 82 -54.15 -0.73 5.17
C PRO A 82 -53.46 0.63 5.05
N LEU A 83 -54.25 1.71 5.04
CA LEU A 83 -53.78 3.09 5.04
C LEU A 83 -53.96 3.76 6.40
N ASN A 84 -55.13 3.55 7.02
CA ASN A 84 -55.43 4.08 8.34
C ASN A 84 -56.35 3.14 9.11
N ILE A 85 -56.09 2.98 10.40
CA ILE A 85 -56.80 2.09 11.31
C ILE A 85 -57.42 2.93 12.41
N THR A 86 -58.75 2.88 12.53
CA THR A 86 -59.51 3.62 13.53
C THR A 86 -60.40 2.67 14.32
N PRO A 87 -60.27 2.58 15.66
CA PRO A 87 -61.16 1.78 16.46
C PRO A 87 -62.57 2.38 16.45
N ILE A 88 -63.60 1.52 16.41
CA ILE A 88 -65.01 1.92 16.42
C ILE A 88 -65.79 1.07 17.43
N GLU A 89 -66.99 1.50 17.79
CA GLU A 89 -67.90 0.66 18.57
C GLU A 89 -68.24 -0.61 17.76
N GLY A 90 -67.89 -1.78 18.30
CA GLY A 90 -68.14 -3.07 17.65
C GLY A 90 -67.07 -3.57 16.67
N GLY A 91 -65.92 -2.90 16.55
CA GLY A 91 -64.82 -3.40 15.71
C GLY A 91 -63.72 -2.40 15.38
N VAL A 92 -63.08 -2.60 14.24
CA VAL A 92 -62.02 -1.73 13.74
C VAL A 92 -62.33 -1.34 12.30
N LEU A 93 -62.34 -0.04 12.03
CA LEU A 93 -62.47 0.50 10.69
C LEU A 93 -61.07 0.68 10.08
N VAL A 94 -60.84 0.08 8.92
CA VAL A 94 -59.57 0.09 8.21
C VAL A 94 -59.76 0.71 6.83
N ARG A 95 -59.40 1.98 6.71
CA ARG A 95 -59.31 2.65 5.41
C ARG A 95 -58.13 2.07 4.65
N SER A 96 -58.36 1.60 3.42
CA SER A 96 -57.41 0.75 2.70
C SER A 96 -57.45 0.95 1.19
N ASN A 97 -56.41 0.51 0.50
CA ASN A 97 -56.53 0.10 -0.91
C ASN A 97 -56.96 -1.36 -0.97
N ILE A 98 -58.04 -1.62 -1.69
CA ILE A 98 -58.67 -2.92 -1.82
C ILE A 98 -58.51 -3.40 -3.26
N TYR A 99 -58.03 -4.62 -3.39
CA TYR A 99 -57.82 -5.31 -4.65
C TYR A 99 -58.64 -6.60 -4.65
N CYS A 100 -59.34 -6.86 -5.74
CA CYS A 100 -60.20 -8.03 -5.88
C CYS A 100 -59.79 -8.91 -7.05
N SER A 101 -59.81 -10.22 -6.87
CA SER A 101 -59.60 -11.15 -7.99
C SER A 101 -60.62 -12.27 -8.00
N HIS A 102 -61.10 -12.60 -9.20
CA HIS A 102 -62.00 -13.72 -9.39
C HIS A 102 -61.27 -15.05 -9.33
N ASP A 103 -60.06 -15.11 -9.92
CA ASP A 103 -59.28 -16.32 -10.13
C ASP A 103 -57.90 -16.31 -9.47
N GLY A 104 -57.54 -15.20 -8.81
CA GLY A 104 -56.25 -14.95 -8.19
C GLY A 104 -55.17 -14.46 -9.16
N ARG A 105 -55.45 -14.34 -10.46
CA ARG A 105 -54.44 -14.01 -11.49
C ARG A 105 -54.43 -12.54 -11.83
N VAL A 106 -55.60 -11.99 -12.13
CA VAL A 106 -55.77 -10.57 -12.46
C VAL A 106 -56.54 -9.92 -11.33
N TRP A 107 -56.00 -8.82 -10.81
CA TRP A 107 -56.59 -8.12 -9.68
C TRP A 107 -57.21 -6.80 -10.15
N LEU A 108 -58.36 -6.47 -9.59
CA LEU A 108 -59.09 -5.24 -9.80
C LEU A 108 -58.78 -4.34 -8.62
N TRP A 109 -58.07 -3.24 -8.84
CA TRP A 109 -58.04 -2.19 -7.84
C TRP A 109 -59.41 -1.51 -7.80
N LEU A 110 -60.10 -1.56 -6.65
CA LEU A 110 -61.45 -0.99 -6.56
C LEU A 110 -61.49 0.52 -6.81
N LYS A 111 -60.36 1.21 -6.70
CA LYS A 111 -60.24 2.62 -7.11
C LYS A 111 -60.57 2.85 -8.59
N TRP A 112 -60.54 1.81 -9.43
CA TRP A 112 -60.93 1.88 -10.85
C TRP A 112 -62.42 1.69 -11.11
N LEU A 113 -63.24 1.38 -10.09
CA LEU A 113 -64.68 1.20 -10.26
C LEU A 113 -65.40 2.38 -10.96
N PRO A 114 -65.00 3.66 -10.78
CA PRO A 114 -65.59 4.76 -11.54
C PRO A 114 -65.47 4.63 -13.07
N LEU A 115 -64.47 3.87 -13.58
CA LEU A 115 -64.35 3.60 -15.02
C LEU A 115 -65.37 2.59 -15.54
N ARG A 116 -66.02 1.83 -14.65
CA ARG A 116 -66.93 0.73 -15.00
C ARG A 116 -68.37 1.01 -14.59
N LEU A 117 -68.58 1.66 -13.45
CA LEU A 117 -69.88 1.83 -12.82
C LEU A 117 -70.06 3.31 -12.45
N ALA A 118 -70.99 3.99 -13.13
CA ALA A 118 -71.23 5.42 -12.99
C ALA A 118 -71.66 5.85 -11.57
N ALA A 119 -72.23 4.92 -10.79
CA ALA A 119 -72.60 5.15 -9.40
C ALA A 119 -71.39 5.34 -8.46
N TYR A 120 -70.17 5.00 -8.90
CA TYR A 120 -68.95 5.29 -8.14
C TYR A 120 -68.36 6.63 -8.57
N VAL A 121 -68.08 7.47 -7.58
CA VAL A 121 -67.45 8.78 -7.75
C VAL A 121 -66.07 8.73 -7.11
N GLY A 122 -65.05 9.06 -7.88
CA GLY A 122 -63.67 9.08 -7.41
C GLY A 122 -62.74 9.51 -8.52
N LEU A 123 -61.59 10.07 -8.15
CA LEU A 123 -60.57 10.43 -9.13
C LEU A 123 -59.81 9.18 -9.54
N VAL A 124 -59.97 8.83 -10.82
CA VAL A 124 -59.14 7.82 -11.49
C VAL A 124 -58.13 8.55 -12.33
N ASN A 125 -56.92 8.65 -11.79
CA ASN A 125 -55.81 9.21 -12.54
C ASN A 125 -55.41 8.25 -13.66
N LEU A 126 -55.06 8.84 -14.80
CA LEU A 126 -54.52 8.14 -15.96
C LEU A 126 -53.05 8.53 -16.12
N ALA A 127 -52.20 7.56 -16.41
CA ALA A 127 -50.78 7.75 -16.64
C ALA A 127 -50.39 7.25 -18.02
N ASN A 128 -49.45 7.95 -18.65
CA ASN A 128 -48.89 7.56 -19.94
C ASN A 128 -48.22 6.19 -19.80
N ALA A 129 -48.59 5.27 -20.67
CA ALA A 129 -48.18 3.88 -20.58
C ALA A 129 -47.58 3.43 -21.92
N THR A 130 -46.36 2.87 -21.88
CA THR A 130 -45.70 2.33 -23.07
C THR A 130 -46.18 0.89 -23.30
N GLY A 131 -47.19 0.71 -24.15
CA GLY A 131 -47.68 -0.60 -24.56
C GLY A 131 -49.17 -0.82 -24.29
N ASN A 132 -49.60 -2.08 -24.43
CA ASN A 132 -50.98 -2.49 -24.22
C ASN A 132 -51.08 -3.26 -22.90
N PHE A 133 -52.06 -2.88 -22.08
CA PHE A 133 -52.32 -3.43 -20.75
C PHE A 133 -53.74 -3.98 -20.63
N THR A 134 -53.89 -5.14 -19.97
CA THR A 134 -55.20 -5.73 -19.67
C THR A 134 -55.48 -5.59 -18.19
N THR A 135 -56.67 -5.11 -17.87
CA THR A 135 -57.21 -5.03 -16.52
C THR A 135 -58.58 -5.70 -16.45
N PRO A 136 -59.13 -5.94 -15.24
CA PRO A 136 -60.50 -6.40 -15.10
C PRO A 136 -61.56 -5.36 -15.54
N VAL A 137 -61.20 -4.08 -15.71
CA VAL A 137 -62.14 -3.04 -16.19
C VAL A 137 -62.04 -2.77 -17.69
N GLY A 138 -61.00 -3.27 -18.36
CA GLY A 138 -60.80 -3.07 -19.81
C GLY A 138 -59.36 -3.22 -20.28
N ASN A 139 -59.19 -3.08 -21.60
CA ASN A 139 -57.88 -3.00 -22.24
C ASN A 139 -57.50 -1.54 -22.46
N PHE A 140 -56.23 -1.22 -22.22
CA PHE A 140 -55.69 0.13 -22.27
C PHE A 140 -54.45 0.19 -23.18
N SER A 141 -54.34 1.25 -23.97
CA SER A 141 -53.22 1.53 -24.87
C SER A 141 -52.84 3.00 -24.75
N GLU A 142 -51.54 3.32 -24.72
CA GLU A 142 -50.97 4.67 -24.62
C GLU A 142 -51.25 5.41 -23.29
N MET A 143 -52.41 5.18 -22.67
CA MET A 143 -52.78 5.63 -21.34
C MET A 143 -53.45 4.48 -20.59
N ALA A 144 -53.02 4.23 -19.36
CA ALA A 144 -53.66 3.29 -18.44
C ALA A 144 -54.04 4.02 -17.14
N PRO A 145 -54.98 3.52 -16.34
CA PRO A 145 -55.18 4.03 -15.00
C PRO A 145 -53.88 3.97 -14.19
N GLU A 146 -53.84 4.53 -12.99
CA GLU A 146 -52.71 4.30 -12.09
C GLU A 146 -52.87 2.98 -11.34
N GLY A 147 -51.77 2.24 -11.12
CA GLY A 147 -51.79 0.98 -10.37
C GLY A 147 -50.87 -0.05 -10.98
N TRP A 148 -51.20 -1.34 -10.86
CA TRP A 148 -50.41 -2.36 -11.56
C TRP A 148 -51.23 -3.20 -12.54
N TYR A 149 -50.51 -3.70 -13.54
CA TYR A 149 -51.09 -4.22 -14.76
C TYR A 149 -50.38 -5.47 -15.21
N LEU A 150 -51.09 -6.30 -15.97
CA LEU A 150 -50.48 -7.33 -16.78
C LEU A 150 -50.24 -6.79 -18.20
N HIS A 151 -48.98 -6.72 -18.62
CA HIS A 151 -48.63 -6.35 -19.98
C HIS A 151 -49.03 -7.50 -20.93
N LEU A 152 -49.80 -7.21 -21.99
CA LEU A 152 -50.44 -8.27 -22.79
C LEU A 152 -49.42 -9.18 -23.48
N SER A 153 -48.35 -8.62 -24.03
CA SER A 153 -47.38 -9.35 -24.85
C SER A 153 -46.38 -10.15 -24.01
N THR A 154 -45.77 -9.51 -23.02
CA THR A 154 -44.71 -10.07 -22.19
C THR A 154 -45.24 -10.87 -21.00
N LYS A 155 -46.54 -10.75 -20.68
CA LYS A 155 -47.15 -11.31 -19.46
C LYS A 155 -46.43 -10.88 -18.18
N THR A 156 -45.69 -9.77 -18.23
CA THR A 156 -45.00 -9.19 -17.08
C THR A 156 -45.94 -8.26 -16.34
N VAL A 157 -45.79 -8.22 -15.02
CA VAL A 157 -46.52 -7.31 -14.16
C VAL A 157 -45.75 -5.98 -14.08
N VAL A 158 -46.43 -4.86 -14.32
CA VAL A 158 -45.82 -3.52 -14.32
C VAL A 158 -46.70 -2.57 -13.50
N LYS A 159 -46.09 -1.82 -12.58
CA LYS A 159 -46.74 -0.69 -11.92
C LYS A 159 -46.64 0.53 -12.83
N VAL A 160 -47.75 1.06 -13.31
CA VAL A 160 -47.76 2.40 -13.94
C VAL A 160 -47.90 3.40 -12.78
N PRO A 161 -46.84 4.18 -12.50
CA PRO A 161 -46.81 5.05 -11.34
C PRO A 161 -47.84 6.15 -11.46
N PRO A 162 -48.30 6.67 -10.32
CA PRO A 162 -49.14 7.83 -10.33
C PRO A 162 -48.41 9.05 -10.88
N GLY A 163 -49.09 9.84 -11.72
CA GLY A 163 -48.49 10.93 -12.48
C GLY A 163 -47.72 11.92 -11.60
N ASN A 164 -46.41 12.02 -11.80
CA ASN A 164 -45.62 13.21 -12.16
C ASN A 164 -44.20 12.69 -12.39
N THR A 165 -43.80 12.48 -13.65
CA THR A 165 -42.52 11.85 -14.01
C THR A 165 -41.29 12.65 -13.53
N SER A 166 -41.47 13.91 -13.14
CA SER A 166 -40.43 14.74 -12.55
C SER A 166 -39.87 14.17 -11.25
N LEU A 167 -40.73 13.65 -10.37
CA LEU A 167 -40.34 13.19 -9.03
C LEU A 167 -39.61 11.83 -9.09
N TYR A 168 -39.97 10.98 -10.06
CA TYR A 168 -39.26 9.73 -10.33
C TYR A 168 -37.93 9.96 -11.05
N VAL A 169 -37.86 10.93 -11.96
CA VAL A 169 -36.59 11.36 -12.56
C VAL A 169 -35.67 11.96 -11.50
N GLU A 170 -36.21 12.71 -10.54
CA GLU A 170 -35.45 13.26 -9.42
C GLU A 170 -35.02 12.17 -8.43
N TYR A 171 -35.90 11.22 -8.09
CA TYR A 171 -35.56 10.06 -7.27
C TYR A 171 -34.49 9.17 -7.93
N ASP A 172 -34.65 8.81 -9.21
CA ASP A 172 -33.64 8.05 -9.97
C ASP A 172 -32.33 8.82 -10.08
N ARG A 173 -32.39 10.15 -10.23
CA ARG A 173 -31.20 11.00 -10.22
C ARG A 173 -30.52 10.96 -8.86
N LEU A 174 -31.26 11.07 -7.75
CA LEU A 174 -30.71 10.96 -6.40
C LEU A 174 -30.10 9.59 -6.14
N VAL A 175 -30.76 8.50 -6.56
CA VAL A 175 -30.24 7.13 -6.42
C VAL A 175 -28.95 6.95 -7.21
N ARG A 176 -28.89 7.43 -8.46
CA ARG A 176 -27.65 7.40 -9.26
C ARG A 176 -26.54 8.24 -8.63
N THR A 177 -26.85 9.43 -8.13
CA THR A 177 -25.87 10.28 -7.43
C THR A 177 -25.38 9.60 -6.15
N LEU A 178 -26.24 8.86 -5.43
CA LEU A 178 -25.86 8.12 -4.23
C LEU A 178 -24.96 6.93 -4.57
N ASP A 179 -25.24 6.20 -5.65
CA ASP A 179 -24.38 5.13 -6.17
C ASP A 179 -23.04 5.67 -6.69
N GLU A 180 -23.04 6.83 -7.36
CA GLU A 180 -21.84 7.55 -7.79
C GLU A 180 -21.00 7.99 -6.59
N ILE A 181 -21.60 8.62 -5.58
CA ILE A 181 -20.91 9.02 -4.35
C ILE A 181 -20.38 7.79 -3.60
N LYS A 182 -21.12 6.68 -3.56
CA LYS A 182 -20.66 5.44 -2.93
C LYS A 182 -19.50 4.82 -3.70
N ALA A 183 -19.53 4.88 -5.03
CA ALA A 183 -18.42 4.46 -5.88
C ALA A 183 -17.21 5.38 -5.74
N GLU A 184 -17.40 6.69 -5.66
CA GLU A 184 -16.35 7.67 -5.38
C GLU A 184 -15.77 7.51 -3.99
N LEU A 185 -16.58 7.24 -2.97
CA LEU A 185 -16.13 6.92 -1.63
C LEU A 185 -15.37 5.59 -1.60
N GLY A 186 -15.82 4.58 -2.34
CA GLY A 186 -15.10 3.31 -2.53
C GLY A 186 -13.76 3.51 -3.24
N ARG A 187 -13.71 4.35 -4.28
CA ARG A 187 -12.47 4.74 -4.97
C ARG A 187 -11.56 5.60 -4.10
N ALA A 188 -12.11 6.52 -3.31
CA ALA A 188 -11.37 7.37 -2.38
C ALA A 188 -10.84 6.57 -1.20
N LEU A 189 -11.60 5.58 -0.72
CA LEU A 189 -11.17 4.63 0.29
C LEU A 189 -10.08 3.71 -0.26
N ALA A 190 -10.25 3.15 -1.46
CA ALA A 190 -9.22 2.35 -2.14
C ALA A 190 -7.97 3.18 -2.47
N ASN A 191 -8.14 4.44 -2.87
CA ASN A 191 -7.05 5.40 -3.03
C ASN A 191 -6.42 5.74 -1.70
N SER A 192 -7.16 5.81 -0.59
CA SER A 192 -6.64 6.03 0.75
C SER A 192 -5.85 4.82 1.25
N THR A 193 -6.29 3.58 0.97
CA THR A 193 -5.49 2.37 1.23
C THR A 193 -4.25 2.32 0.32
N ALA A 194 -4.38 2.71 -0.94
CA ALA A 194 -3.24 2.81 -1.85
C ALA A 194 -2.25 3.90 -1.41
N LEU A 195 -2.75 5.05 -0.93
CA LEU A 195 -1.96 6.15 -0.38
C LEU A 195 -1.31 5.72 0.94
N GLY A 196 -2.01 4.95 1.78
CA GLY A 196 -1.48 4.36 3.01
C GLY A 196 -0.35 3.38 2.73
N ASN A 197 -0.52 2.50 1.74
CA ASN A 197 0.53 1.60 1.28
C ASN A 197 1.73 2.37 0.68
N LEU A 198 1.46 3.42 -0.10
CA LEU A 198 2.51 4.27 -0.66
C LEU A 198 3.24 5.05 0.43
N LEU A 199 2.52 5.56 1.43
CA LEU A 199 3.08 6.29 2.56
C LEU A 199 3.92 5.36 3.46
N GLN A 200 3.51 4.11 3.63
CA GLN A 200 4.32 3.08 4.27
C GLN A 200 5.58 2.77 3.46
N GLN A 201 5.45 2.59 2.13
CA GLN A 201 6.61 2.38 1.25
C GLN A 201 7.56 3.57 1.23
N LEU A 202 7.05 4.80 1.24
CA LEU A 202 7.86 6.01 1.34
C LEU A 202 8.54 6.09 2.72
N SER A 203 7.81 5.77 3.80
CA SER A 203 8.37 5.74 5.16
C SER A 203 9.51 4.73 5.27
N ASP A 204 9.31 3.52 4.74
CA ASP A 204 10.33 2.46 4.72
C ASP A 204 11.53 2.88 3.85
N LYS A 205 11.30 3.50 2.68
CA LYS A 205 12.38 4.04 1.84
C LYS A 205 13.16 5.16 2.54
N VAL A 206 12.48 6.07 3.23
CA VAL A 206 13.12 7.13 4.00
C VAL A 206 13.99 6.55 5.12
N LYS A 207 13.51 5.51 5.80
CA LYS A 207 14.27 4.80 6.82
C LYS A 207 15.54 4.14 6.25
N THR A 208 15.41 3.39 5.15
CA THR A 208 16.55 2.77 4.47
C THR A 208 17.58 3.80 4.03
N LEU A 209 17.15 4.92 3.44
CA LEU A 209 18.06 6.00 3.03
C LEU A 209 18.75 6.66 4.24
N SER A 210 18.04 6.79 5.37
CA SER A 210 18.63 7.29 6.61
C SER A 210 19.71 6.33 7.15
N ASP A 211 19.45 5.03 7.10
CA ASP A 211 20.42 4.00 7.54
C ASP A 211 21.64 3.96 6.60
N GLU A 212 21.44 4.08 5.29
CA GLU A 212 22.54 4.21 4.32
C GLU A 212 23.38 5.47 4.55
N LYS A 213 22.73 6.60 4.84
CA LYS A 213 23.41 7.86 5.16
C LYS A 213 24.30 7.71 6.39
N THR A 214 23.78 7.15 7.49
CA THR A 214 24.57 6.96 8.72
C THR A 214 25.75 6.02 8.50
N LYS A 215 25.57 4.96 7.68
CA LYS A 215 26.67 4.07 7.28
C LYS A 215 27.74 4.79 6.46
N LEU A 216 27.33 5.66 5.53
CA LEU A 216 28.25 6.48 4.74
C LEU A 216 29.01 7.49 5.60
N GLU A 217 28.33 8.15 6.55
CA GLU A 217 28.96 9.06 7.51
C GLU A 217 30.02 8.35 8.37
N GLU A 218 29.72 7.14 8.83
CA GLU A 218 30.68 6.34 9.60
C GLU A 218 31.89 5.91 8.74
N LEU A 219 31.66 5.49 7.49
CA LEU A 219 32.74 5.17 6.56
C LEU A 219 33.62 6.40 6.25
N LEU A 220 33.03 7.58 6.09
CA LEU A 220 33.78 8.83 5.90
C LEU A 220 34.64 9.14 7.12
N LYS A 221 34.09 9.02 8.33
CA LYS A 221 34.84 9.23 9.57
C LYS A 221 36.00 8.26 9.72
N GLN A 222 35.81 6.98 9.37
CA GLN A 222 36.88 5.99 9.34
C GLN A 222 37.98 6.34 8.33
N ARG A 223 37.60 6.82 7.14
CA ARG A 223 38.56 7.27 6.12
C ARG A 223 39.33 8.50 6.57
N GLU A 224 38.67 9.46 7.21
CA GLU A 224 39.31 10.66 7.75
C GLU A 224 40.33 10.31 8.85
N GLN A 225 39.98 9.40 9.75
CA GLN A 225 40.91 8.85 10.75
C GLN A 225 42.10 8.12 10.12
N LEU A 226 41.88 7.40 9.03
CA LEU A 226 42.96 6.72 8.31
C LEU A 226 43.88 7.74 7.61
N ILE A 227 43.31 8.79 7.01
CA ILE A 227 44.08 9.88 6.39
C ILE A 227 44.94 10.59 7.44
N THR A 228 44.39 10.91 8.63
CA THR A 228 45.15 11.58 9.69
C THR A 228 46.28 10.68 10.21
N ALA A 229 46.02 9.38 10.41
CA ALA A 229 47.04 8.41 10.80
C ALA A 229 48.15 8.25 9.74
N LEU A 230 47.79 8.16 8.46
CA LEU A 230 48.77 8.08 7.37
C LEU A 230 49.59 9.37 7.27
N ASN A 231 48.97 10.54 7.42
CA ASN A 231 49.67 11.82 7.38
C ASN A 231 50.69 11.94 8.54
N ALA A 232 50.30 11.52 9.75
CA ALA A 232 51.21 11.45 10.89
C ALA A 232 52.39 10.49 10.62
N LYS A 233 52.13 9.35 9.98
CA LYS A 233 53.19 8.40 9.60
C LYS A 233 54.14 8.98 8.54
N ILE A 234 53.62 9.67 7.54
CA ILE A 234 54.44 10.35 6.51
C ILE A 234 55.31 11.42 7.17
N GLN A 235 54.77 12.21 8.09
CA GLN A 235 55.55 13.20 8.84
C GLN A 235 56.67 12.55 9.67
N ALA A 236 56.37 11.45 10.37
CA ALA A 236 57.37 10.71 11.13
C ALA A 236 58.51 10.19 10.23
N GLN A 237 58.17 9.59 9.08
CA GLN A 237 59.17 9.11 8.11
C GLN A 237 59.99 10.25 7.49
N ASN A 238 59.37 11.40 7.20
CA ASN A 238 60.11 12.56 6.72
C ASN A 238 61.12 13.07 7.76
N ASN A 239 60.73 13.09 9.05
CA ASN A 239 61.64 13.45 10.15
C ASN A 239 62.81 12.46 10.27
N GLU A 240 62.55 11.15 10.13
CA GLU A 240 63.61 10.13 10.11
C GLU A 240 64.57 10.30 8.93
N ILE A 241 64.04 10.58 7.73
CA ILE A 241 64.86 10.86 6.54
C ILE A 241 65.76 12.08 6.77
N GLU A 242 65.24 13.16 7.39
CA GLU A 242 66.04 14.33 7.73
C GLU A 242 67.14 14.01 8.76
N ASP A 243 66.84 13.22 9.79
CA ASP A 243 67.85 12.77 10.76
C ASP A 243 68.94 11.94 10.10
N LEU A 244 68.56 10.97 9.25
CA LEU A 244 69.49 10.15 8.50
C LEU A 244 70.38 10.98 7.57
N LYS A 245 69.82 11.99 6.88
CA LYS A 245 70.60 12.93 6.06
C LYS A 245 71.62 13.70 6.89
N LYS A 246 71.24 14.19 8.08
CA LYS A 246 72.16 14.88 9.00
C LYS A 246 73.30 13.96 9.44
N ARG A 247 72.99 12.72 9.84
CA ARG A 247 74.00 11.72 10.21
C ARG A 247 74.95 11.41 9.06
N LEU A 248 74.43 11.26 7.84
CA LEU A 248 75.24 10.99 6.67
C LEU A 248 76.19 12.16 6.36
N SER A 249 75.70 13.39 6.48
CA SER A 249 76.54 14.60 6.35
C SER A 249 77.64 14.67 7.43
N ASP A 250 77.33 14.34 8.68
CA ASP A 250 78.31 14.29 9.78
C ASP A 250 79.37 13.20 9.60
N ILE A 251 78.96 12.01 9.10
CA ILE A 251 79.91 10.94 8.78
C ILE A 251 80.83 11.36 7.62
N LEU A 252 80.30 12.00 6.59
CA LEU A 252 81.12 12.50 5.47
C LEU A 252 82.13 13.56 5.94
N SER A 253 81.72 14.51 6.78
CA SER A 253 82.63 15.52 7.33
C SER A 253 83.73 14.88 8.20
N LYS A 254 83.38 13.88 9.02
CA LYS A 254 84.36 13.09 9.81
C LYS A 254 85.31 12.31 8.93
N LYS A 255 84.82 11.68 7.85
CA LYS A 255 85.65 10.98 6.88
C LYS A 255 86.66 11.94 6.24
N ASP A 256 86.22 13.12 5.80
CA ASP A 256 87.10 14.13 5.20
C ASP A 256 88.14 14.65 6.20
N ALA A 257 87.75 14.85 7.46
CA ALA A 257 88.67 15.24 8.53
C ALA A 257 89.72 14.14 8.82
N LEU A 258 89.30 12.87 8.86
CA LEU A 258 90.20 11.73 9.03
C LEU A 258 91.16 11.57 7.85
N LEU A 259 90.69 11.75 6.62
CA LEU A 259 91.53 11.72 5.42
C LEU A 259 92.60 12.81 5.47
N LYS A 260 92.23 14.05 5.83
CA LYS A 260 93.20 15.15 6.02
C LYS A 260 94.23 14.81 7.09
N ARG A 261 93.79 14.23 8.22
CA ARG A 261 94.70 13.82 9.31
C ARG A 261 95.63 12.69 8.88
N MET A 262 95.16 11.74 8.06
CA MET A 262 95.99 10.68 7.48
C MET A 262 97.02 11.25 6.49
N GLU A 263 96.63 12.22 5.65
CA GLU A 263 97.57 12.89 4.74
C GLU A 263 98.64 13.67 5.52
N GLU A 264 98.24 14.38 6.58
CA GLU A 264 99.14 15.10 7.47
C GLU A 264 100.11 14.13 8.17
N LEU A 265 99.59 13.03 8.75
CA LEU A 265 100.44 11.99 9.36
C LEU A 265 101.40 11.40 8.33
N ASN A 266 100.93 11.10 7.13
CA ASN A 266 101.76 10.54 6.07
C ASN A 266 102.88 11.52 5.68
N ARG A 267 102.61 12.83 5.58
CA ARG A 267 103.65 13.85 5.38
C ARG A 267 104.65 13.87 6.53
N THR A 268 104.20 13.79 7.78
CA THR A 268 105.11 13.73 8.94
C THR A 268 105.97 12.48 8.94
N HIS A 269 105.42 11.32 8.58
CA HIS A 269 106.18 10.08 8.43
C HIS A 269 107.19 10.16 7.28
N ALA A 270 106.81 10.73 6.13
CA ALA A 270 107.73 10.93 5.02
C ALA A 270 108.92 11.82 5.42
N LEU A 271 108.67 12.90 6.18
CA LEU A 271 109.72 13.74 6.74
C LEU A 271 110.62 12.97 7.71
N GLN A 272 110.05 12.20 8.64
CA GLN A 272 110.82 11.36 9.56
C GLN A 272 111.66 10.30 8.84
N VAL A 273 111.12 9.64 7.82
CA VAL A 273 111.87 8.67 6.99
C VAL A 273 113.02 9.38 6.27
N SER A 274 112.78 10.55 5.68
CA SER A 274 113.86 11.31 5.03
C SER A 274 114.94 11.73 6.03
N GLN A 275 114.57 12.07 7.26
CA GLN A 275 115.49 12.42 8.34
C GLN A 275 116.27 11.19 8.84
N LEU A 276 115.63 10.03 8.97
CA LEU A 276 116.31 8.78 9.31
C LEU A 276 117.23 8.31 8.17
N GLN A 277 116.83 8.47 6.91
CA GLN A 277 117.66 8.18 5.76
C GLN A 277 118.87 9.10 5.69
N SER A 278 118.72 10.40 5.98
CA SER A 278 119.86 11.32 6.02
C SER A 278 120.81 11.02 7.19
N GLN A 279 120.29 10.63 8.36
CA GLN A 279 121.09 10.12 9.47
C GLN A 279 121.80 8.82 9.14
N LEU A 280 121.13 7.88 8.48
CA LEU A 280 121.74 6.63 8.00
C LEU A 280 122.82 6.93 6.95
N ALA A 281 122.58 7.82 5.98
CA ALA A 281 123.58 8.22 5.01
C ALA A 281 124.78 8.92 5.69
N GLN A 282 124.55 9.72 6.73
CA GLN A 282 125.61 10.26 7.58
C GLN A 282 126.38 9.15 8.30
N LEU A 283 125.70 8.22 8.97
CA LEU A 283 126.35 7.09 9.65
C LEU A 283 127.07 6.15 8.68
N GLN A 284 126.52 5.94 7.49
CA GLN A 284 127.11 5.12 6.44
C GLN A 284 128.32 5.82 5.84
N SER A 285 128.30 7.15 5.67
CA SER A 285 129.50 7.93 5.33
C SER A 285 130.55 7.89 6.44
N GLN A 286 130.13 7.83 7.72
CA GLN A 286 131.04 7.61 8.85
C GLN A 286 131.60 6.18 8.90
N LEU A 287 130.83 5.17 8.48
CA LEU A 287 131.27 3.78 8.34
C LEU A 287 132.16 3.57 7.11
N SER A 288 131.86 4.22 5.99
CA SER A 288 132.71 4.24 4.79
C SER A 288 133.98 5.07 5.00
N ALA A 289 133.95 6.07 5.89
CA ALA A 289 135.15 6.71 6.43
C ALA A 289 135.88 5.85 7.48
N LYS A 290 135.32 4.69 7.87
CA LYS A 290 135.83 3.79 8.92
C LYS A 290 135.94 2.33 8.47
N GLU A 291 135.96 2.09 7.15
CA GLU A 291 136.30 0.80 6.52
C GLU A 291 137.64 0.88 5.74
N GLU A 292 138.56 1.73 6.21
CA GLU A 292 139.98 1.38 6.23
C GLU A 292 140.35 1.04 7.68
N GLY A 293 140.16 -0.22 8.07
CA GLY A 293 140.62 -0.69 9.38
C GLY A 293 139.81 -1.80 10.03
N ASN A 294 140.01 -3.03 9.54
CA ASN A 294 140.16 -4.28 10.32
C ASN A 294 139.10 -4.64 11.39
N GLY A 295 138.44 -5.80 11.21
CA GLY A 295 138.03 -6.65 12.34
C GLY A 295 136.54 -6.99 12.47
N THR A 296 136.18 -8.17 11.93
CA THR A 296 135.30 -9.21 12.50
C THR A 296 133.92 -8.84 13.08
N GLY A 297 132.90 -9.48 12.51
CA GLY A 297 131.49 -9.24 12.80
C GLY A 297 130.97 -9.78 14.12
N TRP A 298 129.95 -9.09 14.65
CA TRP A 298 128.94 -9.65 15.56
C TRP A 298 127.74 -8.70 15.82
N LEU A 299 127.15 -8.07 14.80
CA LEU A 299 126.01 -7.15 15.01
C LEU A 299 124.80 -7.47 14.13
N ILE A 300 124.57 -8.75 13.84
CA ILE A 300 123.43 -9.22 13.03
C ILE A 300 122.17 -9.63 13.86
N PRO A 301 122.15 -9.91 15.20
CA PRO A 301 120.91 -10.39 15.82
C PRO A 301 120.05 -9.33 16.55
N MET A 302 120.44 -8.07 16.70
CA MET A 302 119.64 -7.09 17.47
C MET A 302 118.47 -6.46 16.67
N LEU A 303 118.44 -6.60 15.35
CA LEU A 303 117.37 -6.06 14.50
C LEU A 303 116.08 -6.91 14.51
N LEU A 304 116.13 -8.15 15.00
CA LEU A 304 114.99 -9.08 14.98
C LEU A 304 114.08 -8.98 16.21
N ILE A 305 114.55 -8.45 17.35
CA ILE A 305 113.73 -8.36 18.58
C ILE A 305 112.75 -7.17 18.53
N ALA A 306 113.08 -6.10 17.81
CA ALA A 306 112.18 -4.94 17.68
C ALA A 306 110.98 -5.19 16.74
N LEU A 307 111.08 -6.12 15.78
CA LEU A 307 110.01 -6.45 14.84
C LEU A 307 108.92 -7.35 15.45
N GLY A 308 109.26 -8.19 16.43
CA GLY A 308 108.29 -9.07 17.11
C GLY A 308 107.28 -8.31 17.99
N GLY A 309 107.71 -7.20 18.62
CA GLY A 309 106.84 -6.39 19.49
C GLY A 309 105.73 -5.64 18.74
N VAL A 310 105.98 -5.24 17.50
CA VAL A 310 105.02 -4.46 16.69
C VAL A 310 103.89 -5.34 16.17
N ILE A 311 104.17 -6.59 15.80
CA ILE A 311 103.15 -7.53 15.31
C ILE A 311 102.20 -7.97 16.45
N GLY A 312 102.73 -8.17 17.66
CA GLY A 312 101.92 -8.51 18.84
C GLY A 312 100.90 -7.43 19.23
N ALA A 313 101.29 -6.16 19.17
CA ALA A 313 100.41 -5.04 19.51
C ALA A 313 99.25 -4.87 18.51
N VAL A 314 99.49 -5.09 17.22
CA VAL A 314 98.47 -4.97 16.17
C VAL A 314 97.41 -6.08 16.27
N VAL A 315 97.81 -7.30 16.64
CA VAL A 315 96.89 -8.43 16.83
C VAL A 315 96.03 -8.25 18.09
N TYR A 316 96.60 -7.70 19.18
CA TYR A 316 95.86 -7.43 20.41
C TYR A 316 94.76 -6.36 20.22
N VAL A 317 95.03 -5.31 19.43
CA VAL A 317 94.05 -4.25 19.15
C VAL A 317 92.91 -4.73 18.24
N ARG A 318 93.19 -5.61 17.25
CA ARG A 318 92.14 -6.18 16.38
C ARG A 318 91.16 -7.10 17.11
N ARG A 319 91.61 -7.84 18.12
CA ARG A 319 90.76 -8.81 18.84
C ARG A 319 89.73 -8.15 19.77
N ARG A 320 89.98 -6.90 20.18
CA ARG A 320 89.08 -6.14 21.08
C ARG A 320 87.98 -5.35 20.36
N GLN A 321 87.94 -5.37 19.02
CA GLN A 321 86.91 -4.69 18.22
C GLN A 321 85.86 -5.66 17.63
N SER A 322 85.92 -6.95 17.97
CA SER A 322 84.99 -7.99 17.51
C SER A 322 84.16 -8.62 18.63
N GLU A 323 84.19 -8.06 19.85
CA GLU A 323 83.20 -8.24 20.92
C GLU A 323 82.37 -6.95 21.02
#